data_AF-A0A9E1WVI4-F1
#
_entry.id   AF-A0A9E1WVI4-F1
#
_cell.length_a   1.000
_cell.length_b   1.000
_cell.length_c   1.000
_cell.angle_alpha   90.00
_cell.angle_beta   90.00
_cell.angle_gamma   90.00
#
_symmetry.space_group_name_H-M   'P 1'
#
loop_
_entity.id
_entity.type
_entity.pdbx_description
1 polymer ?
#
loop_
_entity_poly.entity_id
_entity_poly.type
_entity_poly.pdbx_seq_one_letter_code
_entity_poly.pdbx_strand_id
1 'polypeptide(L)'
;MKQIPLTAIALIVATPVVSATSEGVLQTYSNIAAAKYEESLITAQRLRDAVNALSNTPSAEALQHARAAWLAARVPYQQTEVYRLSNVVEN
;
A
#
# COMPACT_ATOMS: atom_id res chain seq x y z
N MET A 1 -33.75 -55.40 6.72
CA MET A 1 -34.70 -54.26 6.71
C MET A 1 -33.98 -53.09 7.36
N LYS A 2 -33.27 -52.22 6.61
CA LYS A 2 -33.72 -50.94 6.01
C LYS A 2 -34.46 -50.09 7.06
N GLN A 3 -33.96 -48.90 7.45
CA GLN A 3 -34.16 -47.62 6.74
C GLN A 3 -33.02 -46.59 7.04
N ILE A 4 -32.61 -45.85 6.00
CA ILE A 4 -31.88 -44.57 6.04
C ILE A 4 -32.94 -43.46 5.93
N PRO A 5 -32.94 -42.38 6.74
CA PRO A 5 -32.73 -41.01 6.18
C PRO A 5 -32.20 -39.99 7.24
N LEU A 6 -31.90 -38.71 7.00
CA LEU A 6 -32.16 -37.75 5.93
C LEU A 6 -31.11 -36.63 6.02
N THR A 7 -30.63 -36.17 4.87
CA THR A 7 -29.70 -35.06 4.65
C THR A 7 -30.30 -33.72 5.07
N ALA A 8 -29.55 -32.90 5.82
CA ALA A 8 -29.92 -31.50 6.09
C ALA A 8 -29.45 -30.61 4.92
N ILE A 9 -30.40 -29.94 4.25
CA ILE A 9 -30.12 -28.93 3.22
C ILE A 9 -29.86 -27.61 3.94
N ALA A 10 -28.64 -27.07 3.83
CA ALA A 10 -28.31 -25.72 4.27
C ALA A 10 -28.79 -24.71 3.22
N LEU A 11 -29.64 -23.77 3.63
CA LEU A 11 -30.12 -22.66 2.82
C LEU A 11 -29.00 -21.61 2.68
N ILE A 12 -28.45 -21.47 1.47
CA ILE A 12 -27.53 -20.38 1.14
C ILE A 12 -28.38 -19.12 0.89
N VAL A 13 -28.38 -18.19 1.85
CA VAL A 13 -28.94 -16.85 1.64
C VAL A 13 -27.93 -16.04 0.84
N ALA A 14 -28.26 -15.72 -0.41
CA ALA A 14 -27.45 -14.82 -1.23
C ALA A 14 -27.55 -13.40 -0.64
N THR A 15 -26.45 -12.86 -0.13
CA THR A 15 -26.36 -11.45 0.22
C THR A 15 -26.36 -10.61 -1.05
N PRO A 16 -27.06 -9.45 -1.08
CA PRO A 16 -26.98 -8.56 -2.22
C PRO A 16 -25.55 -8.04 -2.37
N VAL A 17 -24.95 -8.29 -3.54
CA VAL A 17 -23.70 -7.64 -3.95
C VAL A 17 -24.04 -6.17 -4.23
N VAL A 18 -23.50 -5.26 -3.42
CA VAL A 18 -23.45 -3.85 -3.76
C VAL A 18 -22.49 -3.72 -4.94
N SER A 19 -23.00 -3.35 -6.10
CA SER A 19 -22.17 -3.04 -7.27
C SER A 19 -21.38 -1.76 -6.98
N ALA A 20 -20.07 -1.77 -7.21
CA ALA A 20 -19.25 -0.60 -7.03
C ALA A 20 -19.60 0.45 -8.10
N THR A 21 -19.95 1.67 -7.67
CA THR A 21 -20.14 2.80 -8.58
C THR A 21 -18.78 3.31 -9.06
N SER A 22 -18.73 3.88 -10.27
CA SER A 22 -17.48 4.49 -10.78
C SER A 22 -16.91 5.53 -9.83
N GLU A 23 -17.78 6.35 -9.21
CA GLU A 23 -17.40 7.33 -8.19
C GLU A 23 -16.79 6.66 -6.94
N GLY A 24 -17.42 5.62 -6.42
CA GLY A 24 -16.92 4.89 -5.24
C GLY A 24 -15.57 4.20 -5.50
N VAL A 25 -15.37 3.69 -6.72
CA VAL A 25 -14.08 3.13 -7.15
C VAL A 25 -13.01 4.22 -7.21
N LEU A 26 -13.30 5.37 -7.82
CA LEU A 26 -12.37 6.50 -7.91
C LEU A 26 -12.00 7.06 -6.54
N GLN A 27 -12.97 7.19 -5.63
CA GLN A 27 -12.71 7.63 -4.25
C GLN A 27 -11.79 6.66 -3.53
N THR A 28 -12.06 5.36 -3.64
CA THR A 28 -11.23 4.31 -3.03
C THR A 28 -9.81 4.34 -3.59
N TYR A 29 -9.68 4.43 -4.92
CA TYR A 29 -8.38 4.51 -5.60
C TYR A 29 -7.57 5.73 -5.15
N SER A 30 -8.21 6.90 -5.06
CA SER A 30 -7.58 8.14 -4.62
C SER A 30 -7.12 8.06 -3.16
N ASN A 31 -7.92 7.46 -2.28
CA ASN A 31 -7.55 7.24 -0.88
C ASN A 31 -6.33 6.32 -0.74
N ILE A 32 -6.27 5.24 -1.52
CA ILE A 32 -5.12 4.33 -1.54
C ILE A 32 -3.87 5.07 -2.05
N ALA A 33 -4.00 5.81 -3.15
CA ALA A 33 -2.89 6.58 -3.71
C ALA A 33 -2.34 7.59 -2.69
N ALA A 34 -3.22 8.35 -2.03
CA ALA A 34 -2.85 9.31 -0.99
C ALA A 34 -2.07 8.65 0.15
N ALA A 35 -2.58 7.54 0.68
CA ALA A 35 -1.90 6.78 1.75
C ALA A 35 -0.52 6.27 1.30
N LYS A 36 -0.39 5.80 0.05
CA LYS A 36 0.89 5.31 -0.49
C LYS A 36 1.91 6.43 -0.67
N TYR A 37 1.48 7.61 -1.12
CA TYR A 37 2.35 8.77 -1.19
C TYR A 37 2.78 9.26 0.21
N GLU A 38 1.89 9.23 1.20
CA GLU A 38 2.22 9.58 2.59
C GLU A 38 3.27 8.63 3.18
N GLU A 39 3.11 7.32 3.00
CA GLU A 39 4.11 6.31 3.42
C GLU A 39 5.47 6.55 2.74
N SER A 40 5.46 6.85 1.43
CA SER A 40 6.69 7.16 0.69
C SER A 40 7.35 8.44 1.21
N LEU A 41 6.58 9.45 1.60
CA LEU A 41 7.11 10.70 2.15
C LEU A 41 7.78 10.47 3.51
N ILE A 42 7.09 9.78 4.42
CA ILE A 42 7.59 9.50 5.77
C ILE A 42 8.93 8.74 5.69
N THR A 43 9.02 7.73 4.85
CA THR A 43 10.24 6.94 4.70
C THR A 43 11.36 7.70 3.98
N ALA A 44 11.03 8.57 3.02
CA ALA A 44 12.01 9.47 2.39
C ALA A 44 12.60 10.48 3.39
N GLN A 45 11.80 11.02 4.31
CA GLN A 45 12.29 11.90 5.38
C GLN A 45 13.27 11.17 6.31
N ARG A 46 12.93 9.93 6.72
CA ARG A 46 13.83 9.09 7.52
C ARG A 46 15.15 8.78 6.78
N LEU A 47 15.09 8.51 5.48
CA LEU A 47 16.28 8.34 4.65
C LEU A 47 17.13 9.61 4.63
N ARG A 48 16.52 10.78 4.42
CA ARG A 48 17.23 12.07 4.45
C ARG A 48 17.97 12.25 5.78
N ASP A 49 17.32 11.96 6.90
CA ASP A 49 17.93 12.11 8.22
C ASP A 49 19.12 11.14 8.41
N ALA A 50 19.01 9.89 7.94
CA ALA A 50 20.10 8.92 7.97
C ALA A 50 21.28 9.32 7.06
N VAL A 51 21.01 9.89 5.88
CA VAL A 51 22.04 10.43 4.98
C VAL A 51 22.73 11.63 5.61
N ASN A 52 21.98 12.52 6.26
CA ASN A 52 22.55 13.66 6.99
C ASN A 52 23.48 13.19 8.12
N ALA A 53 23.08 12.16 8.87
CA ALA A 53 23.92 11.56 9.90
C ALA A 53 25.24 10.99 9.33
N LEU A 54 25.15 10.23 8.23
CA LEU A 54 26.34 9.73 7.52
C LEU A 54 27.25 10.87 7.02
N SER A 55 26.67 11.94 6.48
CA SER A 55 27.44 13.08 5.97
C SER A 55 28.14 13.87 7.08
N ASN A 56 27.48 14.04 8.22
CA ASN A 56 28.02 14.82 9.34
C ASN A 56 29.00 14.02 10.20
N THR A 57 28.82 12.71 10.33
CA THR A 57 29.67 11.85 11.16
C THR A 57 29.92 10.53 10.44
N PRO A 58 30.84 10.51 9.45
CA PRO A 58 31.06 9.33 8.64
C PRO A 58 31.63 8.16 9.46
N SER A 59 30.95 7.02 9.39
CA SER A 59 31.39 5.76 10.00
C SER A 59 30.80 4.56 9.26
N ALA A 60 31.34 3.36 9.51
CA ALA A 60 30.79 2.12 8.95
C ALA A 60 29.34 1.89 9.42
N GLU A 61 29.05 2.19 10.68
CA GLU A 61 27.72 2.09 11.26
C GLU A 61 26.76 3.11 10.63
N ALA A 62 27.17 4.38 10.47
CA ALA A 62 26.35 5.39 9.81
C ALA A 62 26.06 5.03 8.34
N LEU A 63 27.02 4.42 7.64
CA LEU A 63 26.82 3.93 6.27
C LEU A 63 25.81 2.78 6.23
N GLN A 64 25.87 1.86 7.20
CA GLN A 64 24.91 0.77 7.32
C GLN A 64 23.49 1.31 7.59
N HIS A 65 23.35 2.30 8.48
CA HIS A 65 22.06 2.94 8.74
C HIS A 65 21.48 3.63 7.50
N ALA A 66 22.29 4.40 6.76
CA ALA A 66 21.84 5.04 5.52
C ALA A 66 21.39 4.02 4.46
N ARG A 67 22.13 2.91 4.31
CA ARG A 67 21.75 1.81 3.40
C ARG A 67 20.43 1.16 3.80
N ALA A 68 20.25 0.87 5.08
CA ALA A 68 19.02 0.29 5.59
C ALA A 68 17.82 1.23 5.37
N ALA A 69 17.99 2.52 5.64
CA ALA A 69 16.96 3.54 5.40
C ALA A 69 16.62 3.66 3.91
N TRP A 70 17.60 3.52 3.02
CA TRP A 70 17.38 3.56 1.57
C TRP A 70 16.55 2.36 1.09
N LEU A 71 16.87 1.16 1.56
CA LEU A 71 16.08 -0.04 1.26
C LEU A 71 14.63 0.12 1.75
N ALA A 72 14.45 0.63 2.97
CA ALA A 72 13.13 0.88 3.53
C ALA A 72 12.33 1.93 2.74
N ALA A 73 12.95 3.03 2.32
CA ALA A 73 12.27 4.10 1.56
C ALA A 73 11.90 3.68 0.14
N ARG A 74 12.66 2.76 -0.46
CA ARG A 74 12.38 2.28 -1.83
C ARG A 74 11.12 1.46 -1.97
N VAL A 75 10.73 0.73 -0.92
CA VAL A 75 9.55 -0.15 -0.96
C VAL A 75 8.26 0.66 -1.18
N PRO A 76 7.91 1.65 -0.34
CA PRO A 76 6.69 2.44 -0.56
C PRO A 76 6.80 3.33 -1.81
N TYR A 77 7.97 3.88 -2.13
CA TYR A 77 8.14 4.67 -3.37
C TYR A 77 7.76 3.86 -4.62
N GLN A 78 8.24 2.62 -4.74
CA GLN A 78 7.91 1.76 -5.90
C GLN A 78 6.41 1.46 -5.99
N GLN A 79 5.71 1.38 -4.87
CA GLN A 79 4.25 1.22 -4.87
C GLN A 79 3.53 2.45 -5.42
N THR A 80 4.14 3.64 -5.37
CA THR A 80 3.54 4.86 -5.91
C THR A 80 3.62 4.96 -7.43
N GLU A 81 4.48 4.18 -8.09
CA GLU A 81 4.72 4.25 -9.53
C GLU A 81 3.44 3.96 -10.34
N VAL A 82 2.52 3.15 -9.80
CA VAL A 82 1.25 2.82 -10.46
C VAL A 82 0.25 3.99 -10.51
N TYR A 83 0.47 5.05 -9.72
CA TYR A 83 -0.40 6.24 -9.66
C TYR A 83 0.18 7.44 -10.45
N ARG A 84 1.41 7.33 -10.98
CA ARG A 84 2.15 8.46 -11.59
C ARG A 84 1.50 9.05 -12.83
N LEU A 85 0.70 8.28 -13.54
CA LEU A 85 0.08 8.68 -14.81
C LEU A 85 -1.37 9.16 -14.62
N SER A 86 -1.85 9.27 -13.37
CA SER A 86 -3.24 9.64 -13.08
C SER A 86 -3.49 11.16 -13.07
N ASN A 87 -2.44 11.98 -13.15
CA ASN A 87 -2.60 13.43 -13.33
C ASN A 87 -2.59 13.78 -14.81
N VAL A 88 -3.77 14.02 -15.38
CA VAL A 88 -3.86 14.84 -16.61
C VAL A 88 -3.44 16.25 -16.22
N VAL A 89 -2.29 16.70 -16.73
CA VAL A 89 -1.96 18.12 -16.74
C VAL A 89 -2.72 18.69 -17.93
N GLU A 90 -3.91 19.26 -17.71
CA GLU A 90 -4.54 20.09 -18.74
C GLU A 90 -3.70 21.37 -18.88
N ASN A 91 -3.25 21.63 -20.10
CA ASN A 91 -2.50 22.82 -20.48
C ASN A 91 -3.38 23.76 -21.30
#